data_AF-A0A0T1WQ71-F1
#
_entry.id   AF-A0A0T1WQ71-F1
#
_cell.length_a   1.000
_cell.length_b   1.000
_cell.length_c   1.000
_cell.angle_alpha   90.00
_cell.angle_beta   90.00
_cell.angle_gamma   90.00
#
_symmetry.space_group_name_H-M   'P 1'
#
loop_
_entity.id
_entity.type
_entity.pdbx_description
1 polymer ?
#
loop_
_entity_poly.entity_id
_entity_poly.type
_entity_poly.pdbx_seq_one_letter_code
_entity_poly.pdbx_strand_id
1 'polypeptide(L)' 'MMPVTVKMSAWQQDQLVREPTLLTAVGLRETLLVTLDYDEARVNFVCRRVEETGTYELEGLPDTVVYTFEKILHS' A
#
# COMPACT_ATOMS: atom_id res chain seq x y z
N MET A 1 -14.22 7.90 11.44
CA MET A 1 -12.89 7.25 11.29
C MET A 1 -11.87 8.37 11.08
N MET A 2 -10.74 8.37 11.80
CA MET A 2 -9.70 9.39 11.57
C MET A 2 -9.10 9.23 10.18
N PRO A 3 -8.72 10.33 9.49
CA PRO A 3 -8.01 10.23 8.22
C PRO A 3 -6.67 9.52 8.46
N VAL A 4 -6.46 8.41 7.77
CA VAL A 4 -5.20 7.66 7.79
C VAL A 4 -4.42 8.02 6.54
N THR A 5 -3.18 8.47 6.74
CA THR A 5 -2.19 8.65 5.67
C THR A 5 -1.34 7.40 5.57
N VAL A 6 -1.18 6.88 4.36
CA VAL A 6 -0.39 5.69 4.05
C VAL A 6 0.71 6.08 3.08
N LYS A 7 1.96 5.76 3.41
CA LYS A 7 3.09 5.85 2.50
C LYS A 7 3.21 4.54 1.73
N MET A 8 3.17 4.61 0.41
CA MET A 8 3.35 3.48 -0.50
C MET A 8 4.71 3.60 -1.18
N SER A 9 5.56 2.58 -1.01
CA SER A 9 6.85 2.45 -1.70
C SER A 9 6.81 1.26 -2.65
N ALA A 10 7.53 1.34 -3.76
CA ALA A 10 7.69 0.25 -4.71
C ALA A 10 9.18 -0.11 -4.80
N TRP A 11 9.49 -1.38 -4.62
CA TRP A 11 10.84 -1.91 -4.54
C TRP A 11 11.05 -2.92 -5.66
N GLN A 12 12.20 -2.88 -6.32
CA GLN A 12 12.62 -3.87 -7.30
C GLN A 12 14.07 -4.21 -7.04
N GLN A 13 14.38 -5.48 -6.78
CA GLN A 13 15.74 -5.94 -6.44
C GLN A 13 16.37 -5.12 -5.29
N ASP A 14 15.62 -4.93 -4.20
CA ASP A 14 15.99 -4.13 -3.02
C ASP A 14 16.29 -2.64 -3.29
N GLN A 15 15.95 -2.14 -4.49
CA GLN A 15 16.06 -0.73 -4.85
C GLN A 15 14.69 -0.09 -4.96
N LEU A 16 14.58 1.12 -4.42
CA LEU A 16 13.37 1.92 -4.53
C LEU A 16 13.20 2.36 -6.00
N VAL A 17 12.08 1.96 -6.62
CA VAL A 17 11.80 2.22 -8.04
C VAL A 17 11.49 3.70 -8.29
N ARG A 18 10.85 4.36 -7.31
CA ARG A 18 10.44 5.76 -7.36
C ARG A 18 10.21 6.32 -5.97
N GLU A 19 10.10 7.64 -5.85
CA GLU A 19 9.75 8.28 -4.58
C GLU A 19 8.45 7.72 -3.98
N PRO A 20 8.40 7.50 -2.64
CA PRO A 20 7.20 6.98 -2.00
C PRO A 20 6.03 7.94 -2.16
N THR A 21 4.85 7.38 -2.43
CA THR A 21 3.62 8.16 -2.62
C THR A 21 2.82 8.18 -1.32
N LEU A 22 2.34 9.35 -0.91
CA LEU A 22 1.39 9.48 0.19
C LEU A 22 -0.04 9.33 -0.32
N LEU A 23 -0.78 8.42 0.29
CA LEU A 23 -2.15 8.07 -0.05
C LEU A 23 -3.04 8.28 1.17
N THR A 24 -4.30 8.67 0.93
CA THR A 24 -5.36 8.52 1.92
C THR A 24 -5.81 7.06 1.98
N ALA A 25 -6.61 6.69 2.98
CA ALA A 25 -7.26 5.37 3.00
C ALA A 25 -8.09 5.09 1.72
N VAL A 26 -8.75 6.12 1.17
CA VAL A 26 -9.49 6.02 -0.10
C VAL A 26 -8.52 5.83 -1.27
N GLY A 27 -7.46 6.64 -1.33
CA GLY A 27 -6.45 6.53 -2.38
C GLY A 27 -5.71 5.19 -2.38
N LEU A 28 -5.48 4.59 -1.21
CA LEU A 28 -4.94 3.23 -1.09
C LEU A 28 -5.89 2.23 -1.74
N ARG A 29 -7.18 2.26 -1.37
CA ARG A 29 -8.19 1.35 -1.92
C ARG A 29 -8.28 1.46 -3.44
N GLU A 30 -8.36 2.68 -3.96
CA GLU A 30 -8.42 2.94 -5.40
C GLU A 30 -7.16 2.46 -6.13
N THR A 31 -5.98 2.71 -5.55
CA THR A 31 -4.70 2.24 -6.13
C THR A 31 -4.65 0.72 -6.22
N LEU A 32 -5.07 0.01 -5.16
CA LEU A 32 -5.07 -1.45 -5.14
C LEU A 32 -6.07 -2.04 -6.14
N LEU A 33 -7.28 -1.47 -6.25
CA LEU A 33 -8.33 -1.96 -7.14
C LEU A 33 -8.07 -1.63 -8.61
N VAL A 34 -7.65 -0.41 -8.91
CA VAL A 34 -7.63 0.12 -10.29
C VAL A 34 -6.23 0.03 -10.89
N THR A 35 -5.20 0.40 -10.13
CA THR A 35 -3.83 0.48 -10.64
C THR A 35 -3.13 -0.87 -10.60
N LEU A 36 -3.36 -1.63 -9.52
CA LEU A 36 -2.74 -2.94 -9.32
C LEU A 36 -3.66 -4.11 -9.64
N ASP A 37 -4.90 -3.82 -10.06
CA ASP A 37 -5.91 -4.80 -10.50
C ASP A 37 -6.13 -5.95 -9.50
N TYR A 38 -6.07 -5.64 -8.21
CA TYR A 38 -6.37 -6.62 -7.17
C TYR A 38 -7.87 -6.72 -6.92
N ASP A 39 -8.32 -7.94 -6.59
CA ASP A 39 -9.70 -8.17 -6.20
C ASP A 39 -10.07 -7.46 -4.87
N GLU A 40 -11.37 -7.23 -4.68
CA GLU A 40 -11.88 -6.54 -3.50
C GLU A 40 -11.51 -7.24 -2.18
N ALA A 41 -11.42 -8.57 -2.15
CA ALA A 41 -11.10 -9.31 -0.94
C ALA A 41 -9.65 -9.03 -0.50
N ARG A 42 -8.72 -9.05 -1.46
CA ARG A 42 -7.31 -8.71 -1.26
C ARG A 42 -7.14 -7.25 -0.87
N VAL A 43 -7.85 -6.33 -1.54
CA VAL A 43 -7.84 -4.90 -1.18
C VAL A 43 -8.31 -4.67 0.26
N ASN A 44 -9.44 -5.27 0.64
CA ASN A 44 -9.97 -5.18 1.99
C ASN A 44 -8.98 -5.71 3.03
N PHE A 45 -8.32 -6.82 2.71
CA PHE A 45 -7.29 -7.41 3.56
C PHE A 45 -6.10 -6.46 3.75
N VAL A 46 -5.53 -5.93 2.66
CA VAL A 46 -4.38 -5.00 2.73
C VAL A 46 -4.73 -3.76 3.54
N CYS A 47 -5.85 -3.11 3.25
CA CYS A 47 -6.29 -1.91 3.97
C CYS A 47 -6.44 -2.18 5.47
N ARG A 48 -7.06 -3.30 5.84
CA ARG A 48 -7.23 -3.71 7.23
C ARG A 48 -5.90 -3.98 7.91
N ARG A 49 -4.97 -4.68 7.25
CA ARG A 49 -3.63 -4.95 7.79
C ARG A 49 -2.87 -3.64 8.04
N VAL A 50 -2.84 -2.74 7.07
CA VAL A 50 -2.19 -1.42 7.24
C VAL A 50 -2.81 -0.64 8.40
N GLU A 51 -4.13 -0.71 8.56
CA GLU A 51 -4.81 -0.02 9.65
C GLU A 51 -4.49 -0.61 11.04
N GLU A 52 -4.50 -1.94 11.16
CA GLU A 52 -4.31 -2.68 12.41
C GLU A 52 -2.84 -2.79 12.84
N THR A 53 -1.94 -3.10 11.89
CA THR A 53 -0.52 -3.38 12.18
C THR A 53 0.40 -2.22 11.83
N GLY A 54 -0.12 -1.19 11.14
CA GLY A 54 0.66 -0.02 10.73
C GLY A 54 1.57 -0.24 9.53
N THR A 55 1.77 -1.48 9.08
CA THR A 55 2.54 -1.79 7.88
C THR A 55 2.07 -3.09 7.21
N TYR A 56 2.23 -3.18 5.89
CA TYR A 56 2.01 -4.38 5.11
C TYR A 56 2.90 -4.42 3.87
N GLU A 57 3.44 -5.59 3.54
CA GLU A 57 4.22 -5.85 2.34
C GLU A 57 3.40 -6.72 1.38
N LEU A 58 3.38 -6.32 0.11
CA LEU A 58 2.59 -6.93 -0.94
C LEU A 58 3.49 -7.22 -2.13
N GLU A 59 3.66 -8.50 -2.43
CA GLU A 59 4.30 -8.95 -3.65
C GLU A 59 3.42 -8.54 -4.86
N GLY A 60 3.98 -7.68 -5.69
CA GLY A 60 3.37 -7.18 -6.93
C GLY A 60 3.47 -8.21 -8.05
N LEU A 61 2.58 -8.07 -9.03
CA LEU A 61 2.67 -8.78 -10.31
C LEU A 61 3.24 -7.81 -11.36
N PRO A 62 4.24 -8.20 -12.17
CA PRO A 62 5.03 -9.45 -12.10
C PRO A 62 5.98 -9.46 -10.89
N ASP A 63 6.40 -10.66 -10.45
CA ASP A 63 7.15 -11.04 -9.22
C ASP A 63 8.49 -10.31 -8.95
N THR A 64 8.73 -9.18 -9.61
CA THR A 64 9.93 -8.35 -9.48
C THR A 64 9.70 -7.08 -8.67
N VAL A 65 8.44 -6.68 -8.45
CA VAL A 65 8.10 -5.46 -7.70
C VAL A 65 7.41 -5.80 -6.40
N VAL A 66 7.95 -5.32 -5.28
CA VAL A 66 7.36 -5.43 -3.94
C VAL A 66 6.81 -4.06 -3.54
N TYR A 67 5.54 -4.00 -3.16
CA TYR A 67 4.92 -2.80 -2.63
C TYR A 67 4.89 -2.83 -1.11
N THR A 68 5.41 -1.80 -0.45
CA THR A 68 5.30 -1.65 1.01
C THR A 68 4.34 -0.50 1.33
N PHE A 69 3.44 -0.75 2.27
CA PHE A 69 2.44 0.21 2.73
C PHE A 69 2.65 0.48 4.21
N GLU A 70 2.91 1.73 4.58
CA GLU A 70 3.18 2.14 5.95
C GLU A 70 2.19 3.21 6.39
N LYS A 71 1.50 2.98 7.50
CA LYS A 71 0.63 3.97 8.15
C LYS A 71 1.49 5.04 8.80
N ILE A 72 1.28 6.29 8.39
CA ILE A 72 1.93 7.44 9.02
C ILE A 72 1.08 7.87 10.21
N LEU A 73 1.65 7.70 11.40
CA LEU A 73 1.10 8.30 12.62
C LEU A 73 1.61 9.74 12.67
N HIS A 74 0.69 10.71 12.67
CA HIS A 74 1.06 12.09 13.00
C HIS A 74 1.61 12.09 14.44
N SER A 75 2.81 12.64 14.62
CA SER A 75 3.38 12.95 15.94
C SER A 75 2.74 14.21 16.52
#